data_AF-A0A0K1Q595-F1
#
_entry.id   AF-A0A0K1Q595-F1
#
_cell.length_a   1.000
_cell.length_b   1.000
_cell.length_c   1.000
_cell.angle_alpha   90.00
_cell.angle_beta   90.00
_cell.angle_gamma   90.00
#
_symmetry.space_group_name_H-M   'P 1'
#
loop_
_entity.id
_entity.type
_entity.pdbx_description
1 polymer ?
#
loop_
_entity_poly.entity_id
_entity_poly.type
_entity_poly.pdbx_seq_one_letter_code
_entity_poly.pdbx_strand_id
1 'polypeptide(L)'
;MAFEPRYGARMTKRSRTERREAARDAAKLAKARMRLAALEAGGSAERPIEVTSASIVEPHASSLPCPACGAPGVRVEEHVAVTVPGDAGEEPRRLRVARVVCPRCGTRRDVFFRIGTTLPS
;
A
#
# COMPACT_ATOMS: atom_id res chain seq x y z
N MET A 1 34.93 27.93 47.16
CA MET A 1 33.91 28.43 46.22
C MET A 1 33.27 27.22 45.56
N ALA A 2 32.08 26.83 45.99
CA ALA A 2 31.40 25.61 45.55
C ALA A 2 30.57 25.88 44.29
N PHE A 3 30.72 25.06 43.26
CA PHE A 3 29.91 25.11 42.03
C PHE A 3 28.76 24.12 42.19
N GLU A 4 27.58 24.61 42.55
CA GLU A 4 26.40 23.75 42.74
C GLU A 4 25.78 23.35 41.39
N PRO A 5 25.60 22.05 41.10
CA PRO A 5 24.90 21.61 39.91
C PRO A 5 23.40 21.86 40.10
N ARG A 6 22.82 22.73 39.25
CA ARG A 6 21.38 22.95 39.21
C ARG A 6 20.67 21.66 38.81
N TYR A 7 19.85 21.15 39.74
CA TYR A 7 18.98 19.99 39.59
C TYR A 7 18.22 19.99 38.26
N GLY A 8 18.12 18.80 37.66
CA GLY A 8 17.74 18.56 36.27
C GLY A 8 16.37 19.10 35.88
N ALA A 9 16.38 20.11 35.02
CA ALA A 9 15.22 20.41 34.18
C ALA A 9 15.13 19.35 33.08
N ARG A 10 14.04 18.55 33.05
CA ARG A 10 13.69 17.78 31.85
C ARG A 10 13.47 18.80 30.74
N MET A 11 14.46 18.96 29.87
CA MET A 11 14.39 19.89 28.76
C MET A 11 13.22 19.47 27.88
N THR A 12 12.14 20.27 27.85
CA THR A 12 11.02 20.05 26.95
C THR A 12 11.56 19.96 25.53
N LYS A 13 11.09 18.95 24.77
CA LYS A 13 11.59 18.71 23.42
C LYS A 13 11.41 19.99 22.60
N ARG A 14 12.46 20.39 21.87
CA ARG A 14 12.39 21.54 20.96
C ARG A 14 11.34 21.24 19.89
N SER A 15 10.60 22.25 19.43
CA SER A 15 9.56 22.12 18.38
C SER A 15 10.06 21.41 17.11
N ARG A 16 11.32 21.61 16.72
CA ARG A 16 11.96 20.89 15.61
C ARG A 16 12.08 19.38 15.88
N THR A 17 12.38 18.99 17.10
CA THR A 17 12.47 17.59 17.52
C THR A 17 11.10 16.93 17.49
N GLU A 18 10.07 17.61 17.99
CA GLU A 18 8.68 17.12 17.96
C GLU A 18 8.18 16.92 16.52
N ARG A 19 8.43 17.90 15.61
CA ARG A 19 8.09 17.76 14.19
C ARG A 19 8.77 16.55 13.53
N ARG A 20 10.03 16.28 13.87
CA ARG A 20 10.77 15.12 13.35
C ARG A 20 10.24 13.80 13.89
N GLU A 21 9.84 13.77 15.16
CA GLU A 21 9.24 12.60 15.80
C GLU A 21 7.88 12.29 15.16
N ALA A 22 7.00 13.29 15.04
CA ALA A 22 5.72 13.16 14.35
C ALA A 22 5.88 12.66 12.90
N ALA A 23 6.86 13.18 12.16
CA ALA A 23 7.16 12.73 10.80
C ALA A 23 7.60 11.25 10.75
N ARG A 24 8.41 10.80 11.73
CA ARG A 24 8.81 9.39 11.83
C ARG A 24 7.64 8.49 12.15
N ASP A 25 6.76 8.91 13.05
CA ASP A 25 5.61 8.10 13.44
C ASP A 25 4.58 8.00 12.32
N ALA A 26 4.36 9.08 11.56
CA ALA A 26 3.58 9.04 10.32
C ALA A 26 4.18 8.06 9.29
N ALA A 27 5.51 8.05 9.13
CA ALA A 27 6.18 7.11 8.22
C ALA A 27 6.04 5.65 8.68
N LYS A 28 6.16 5.37 9.99
CA LYS A 28 5.93 4.03 10.55
C LYS A 28 4.50 3.56 10.32
N LEU A 29 3.53 4.45 10.58
CA LEU A 29 2.12 4.15 10.37
C LEU A 29 1.81 3.83 8.91
N ALA A 30 2.31 4.66 7.98
CA ALA A 30 2.18 4.40 6.54
C ALA A 30 2.78 3.04 6.14
N LYS A 31 3.96 2.70 6.66
CA LYS A 31 4.60 1.40 6.41
C LYS A 31 3.77 0.23 6.95
N ALA A 32 3.20 0.37 8.14
CA ALA A 32 2.34 -0.65 8.73
C ALA A 32 1.07 -0.87 7.90
N ARG A 33 0.43 0.21 7.43
CA ARG A 33 -0.75 0.12 6.55
C ARG A 33 -0.44 -0.51 5.20
N MET A 34 0.73 -0.19 4.61
CA MET A 34 1.18 -0.83 3.37
C MET A 34 1.36 -2.34 3.53
N ARG A 35 1.94 -2.77 4.66
CA ARG A 35 2.08 -4.20 4.98
C ARG A 35 0.73 -4.88 5.13
N LEU A 36 -0.22 -4.23 5.78
CA LEU A 36 -1.58 -4.74 5.90
C LEU A 36 -2.24 -4.87 4.52
N ALA A 37 -2.14 -3.84 3.69
CA ALA A 37 -2.70 -3.84 2.34
C ALA A 37 -2.10 -4.94 1.43
N ALA A 38 -0.85 -5.35 1.65
CA ALA A 38 -0.25 -6.47 0.91
C ALA A 38 -0.87 -7.83 1.26
N LEU A 39 -1.53 -7.93 2.43
CA LEU A 39 -2.24 -9.14 2.87
C LEU A 39 -3.74 -9.11 2.51
N GLU A 40 -4.25 -7.96 2.07
CA GLU A 40 -5.63 -7.79 1.61
C GLU A 40 -5.83 -8.31 0.18
N ALA A 41 -7.10 -8.36 -0.25
CA ALA A 41 -7.43 -8.70 -1.63
C ALA A 41 -6.81 -7.67 -2.60
N GLY A 42 -6.11 -8.20 -3.62
CA GLY A 42 -5.33 -7.46 -4.60
C GLY A 42 -3.95 -7.04 -4.11
N GLY A 43 -3.60 -7.34 -2.85
CA GLY A 43 -2.31 -7.00 -2.26
C GLY A 43 -1.15 -7.90 -2.70
N SER A 44 -1.45 -9.11 -3.19
CA SER A 44 -0.47 -10.08 -3.66
C SER A 44 -1.01 -10.93 -4.80
N ALA A 45 -0.12 -11.60 -5.53
CA ALA A 45 -0.49 -12.54 -6.59
C ALA A 45 -1.27 -13.77 -6.08
N GLU A 46 -1.09 -14.13 -4.81
CA GLU A 46 -1.83 -15.22 -4.14
C GLU A 46 -3.27 -14.81 -3.80
N ARG A 47 -3.52 -13.51 -3.61
CA ARG A 47 -4.82 -12.96 -3.23
C ARG A 47 -5.32 -11.97 -4.28
N PRO A 48 -5.49 -12.36 -5.56
CA PRO A 48 -5.96 -11.44 -6.58
C PRO A 48 -7.43 -11.07 -6.35
N ILE A 49 -7.82 -9.86 -6.76
CA ILE A 49 -9.23 -9.46 -6.81
C ILE A 49 -9.89 -10.10 -8.02
N GLU A 50 -11.01 -10.79 -7.82
CA GLU A 50 -11.77 -11.38 -8.92
C GLU A 50 -12.60 -10.30 -9.63
N VAL A 51 -12.47 -10.24 -10.96
CA VAL A 51 -13.23 -9.34 -11.83
C VAL A 51 -13.80 -10.10 -13.01
N THR A 52 -14.93 -9.63 -13.53
CA THR A 52 -15.62 -10.28 -14.65
C THR A 52 -14.98 -9.99 -16.01
N SER A 53 -14.20 -8.93 -16.12
CA SER A 53 -13.55 -8.54 -17.38
C SER A 53 -12.30 -7.68 -17.16
N ALA A 54 -11.44 -7.63 -18.18
CA ALA A 54 -10.24 -6.78 -18.16
C ALA A 54 -10.58 -5.27 -18.10
N SER A 55 -11.72 -4.86 -18.67
CA SER A 55 -12.13 -3.44 -18.71
C SER A 55 -12.47 -2.86 -17.34
N ILE A 56 -12.77 -3.70 -16.34
CA ILE A 56 -13.09 -3.28 -14.97
C ILE A 56 -11.82 -3.04 -14.14
N VAL A 57 -10.67 -3.58 -14.55
CA VAL A 57 -9.42 -3.54 -13.78
C VAL A 57 -9.00 -2.11 -13.46
N GLU A 58 -8.95 -1.22 -14.47
CA GLU A 58 -8.51 0.17 -14.27
C GLU A 58 -9.50 1.00 -13.44
N PRO A 59 -10.82 1.00 -13.73
CA PRO A 59 -11.80 1.64 -12.88
C PRO A 59 -11.73 1.17 -11.42
N HIS A 60 -11.65 -0.15 -11.20
CA HIS A 60 -11.61 -0.73 -9.87
C HIS A 60 -10.30 -0.37 -9.15
N ALA A 61 -9.15 -0.47 -9.81
CA ALA A 61 -7.88 -0.05 -9.24
C ALA A 61 -7.88 1.43 -8.84
N SER A 62 -8.48 2.31 -9.66
CA SER A 62 -8.57 3.75 -9.40
C SER A 62 -9.51 4.11 -8.24
N SER A 63 -10.53 3.29 -7.99
CA SER A 63 -11.46 3.49 -6.87
C SER A 63 -10.88 3.11 -5.51
N LEU A 64 -9.83 2.29 -5.48
CA LEU A 64 -9.21 1.88 -4.22
C LEU A 64 -8.47 3.07 -3.57
N PRO A 65 -8.72 3.36 -2.28
CA PRO A 65 -8.00 4.42 -1.58
C PRO A 65 -6.52 4.06 -1.43
N CYS A 66 -5.68 5.08 -1.26
CA CYS A 66 -4.28 4.89 -0.92
C CYS A 66 -4.17 4.29 0.49
N PRO A 67 -3.54 3.12 0.67
CA PRO A 67 -3.44 2.48 1.98
C PRO A 67 -2.50 3.27 2.92
N ALA A 68 -1.53 4.02 2.40
CA ALA A 68 -0.63 4.82 3.22
C ALA A 68 -1.34 6.04 3.85
N CYS A 69 -1.99 6.87 3.03
CA CYS A 69 -2.56 8.15 3.45
C CYS A 69 -4.09 8.21 3.51
N GLY A 70 -4.80 7.19 3.02
CA GLY A 70 -6.26 7.11 2.98
C GLY A 70 -6.92 7.96 1.89
N ALA A 71 -6.15 8.67 1.06
CA ALA A 71 -6.73 9.54 0.03
C ALA A 71 -7.38 8.73 -1.10
N PRO A 72 -8.55 9.17 -1.61
CA PRO A 72 -9.16 8.60 -2.81
C PRO A 72 -8.43 9.08 -4.07
N GLY A 73 -8.75 8.47 -5.22
CA GLY A 73 -8.27 8.91 -6.53
C GLY A 73 -6.81 8.52 -6.79
N VAL A 74 -6.46 7.25 -6.56
CA VAL A 74 -5.16 6.73 -7.02
C VAL A 74 -5.14 6.67 -8.54
N ARG A 75 -4.00 7.00 -9.14
CA ARG A 75 -3.83 7.00 -10.60
C ARG A 75 -3.24 5.67 -11.03
N VAL A 76 -3.82 5.05 -12.05
CA VAL A 76 -3.21 3.88 -12.70
C VAL A 76 -2.11 4.39 -13.63
N GLU A 77 -0.88 3.96 -13.40
CA GLU A 77 0.26 4.24 -14.28
C GLU A 77 0.37 3.20 -15.39
N GLU A 78 0.06 1.93 -15.08
CA GLU A 78 0.23 0.82 -16.01
C GLU A 78 -0.74 -0.31 -15.71
N HIS A 79 -1.23 -0.99 -16.76
CA HIS A 79 -2.05 -2.18 -16.66
C HIS A 79 -1.46 -3.26 -17.58
N VAL A 80 -0.92 -4.33 -17.00
CA VAL A 80 -0.26 -5.42 -17.71
C VAL A 80 -0.87 -6.78 -17.37
N ALA A 81 -0.81 -7.72 -18.31
CA ALA A 81 -1.06 -9.13 -18.04
C ALA A 81 0.25 -9.82 -17.67
N VAL A 82 0.28 -10.47 -16.52
CA VAL A 82 1.43 -11.23 -16.04
C VAL A 82 1.02 -12.68 -15.81
N THR A 83 1.80 -13.60 -16.36
CA THR A 83 1.68 -15.02 -16.06
C THR A 83 2.57 -15.32 -14.87
N VAL A 84 1.97 -15.72 -13.74
CA VAL A 84 2.70 -16.08 -12.53
C VAL A 84 2.80 -17.61 -12.48
N PRO A 85 4.02 -18.18 -12.32
CA PRO A 85 4.14 -19.62 -12.13
C PRO A 85 3.36 -20.04 -10.87
N GLY A 86 2.64 -21.15 -10.96
CA GLY A 86 2.02 -21.77 -9.79
C GLY A 86 3.09 -22.38 -8.88
N ASP A 87 2.70 -22.68 -7.64
CA ASP A 87 3.52 -23.50 -6.76
C ASP A 87 3.63 -24.93 -7.32
N ALA A 88 4.55 -25.75 -6.80
CA ALA A 88 4.90 -27.06 -7.34
C ALA A 88 3.69 -27.94 -7.71
N GLY A 89 3.37 -28.00 -9.01
CA GLY A 89 2.26 -28.79 -9.58
C GLY A 89 1.03 -28.00 -10.01
N GLU A 90 0.95 -26.69 -9.77
CA GLU A 90 -0.16 -25.85 -10.24
C GLU A 90 0.08 -25.25 -11.63
N GLU A 91 -1.00 -25.11 -12.41
CA GLU A 91 -0.95 -24.39 -13.69
C GLU A 91 -0.58 -22.91 -13.50
N PRO A 92 0.18 -22.32 -14.45
CA PRO A 92 0.52 -20.92 -14.40
C PRO A 92 -0.74 -20.05 -14.45
N ARG A 93 -0.86 -19.13 -13.50
CA ARG A 93 -2.04 -18.27 -13.33
C ARG A 93 -1.84 -16.98 -14.11
N ARG A 94 -2.79 -16.63 -14.98
CA ARG A 94 -2.80 -15.32 -15.67
C ARG A 94 -3.47 -14.27 -14.79
N LEU A 95 -2.71 -13.27 -14.37
CA LEU A 95 -3.17 -12.14 -13.57
C LEU A 95 -3.11 -10.85 -14.38
N ARG A 96 -4.00 -9.92 -14.07
CA ARG A 96 -3.91 -8.52 -14.49
C ARG A 96 -3.32 -7.73 -13.34
N VAL A 97 -2.25 -6.99 -13.60
CA VAL A 97 -1.57 -6.17 -12.60
C VAL A 97 -1.76 -4.72 -12.98
N ALA A 98 -2.40 -3.96 -12.10
CA ALA A 98 -2.52 -2.51 -12.22
C ALA A 98 -1.51 -1.84 -11.28
N ARG A 99 -0.54 -1.14 -11.83
CA ARG A 99 0.40 -0.32 -11.06
C ARG A 99 -0.25 1.02 -10.79
N VAL A 100 -0.41 1.36 -9.51
CA VAL A 100 -1.06 2.60 -9.10
C VAL A 100 -0.14 3.49 -8.28
N VAL A 101 -0.27 4.80 -8.47
CA VAL A 101 0.42 5.84 -7.71
C VAL A 101 -0.58 6.76 -7.03
N CYS A 102 -0.33 7.09 -5.77
CA CYS A 102 -1.10 8.11 -5.08
C CYS A 102 -0.59 9.51 -5.45
N PRO A 103 -1.40 10.39 -6.03
CA PRO A 103 -0.97 11.76 -6.35
C PRO A 103 -0.72 12.62 -5.10
N ARG A 104 -1.27 12.24 -3.94
CA ARG A 104 -1.14 12.99 -2.68
C ARG A 104 0.15 12.69 -1.91
N CYS A 105 0.53 11.41 -1.81
CA CYS A 105 1.69 10.99 -1.01
C CYS A 105 2.79 10.29 -1.82
N GLY A 106 2.60 10.08 -3.13
CA GLY A 106 3.58 9.47 -4.03
C GLY A 106 3.78 7.97 -3.85
N THR A 107 3.02 7.32 -2.96
CA THR A 107 3.15 5.88 -2.73
C THR A 107 2.70 5.09 -3.96
N ARG A 108 3.54 4.15 -4.39
CA ARG A 108 3.25 3.19 -5.46
C ARG A 108 2.86 1.84 -4.88
N ARG A 109 1.93 1.15 -5.54
CA ARG A 109 1.64 -0.27 -5.28
C ARG A 109 1.16 -0.96 -6.55
N ASP A 110 1.31 -2.27 -6.56
CA ASP A 110 0.74 -3.13 -7.56
C ASP A 110 -0.56 -3.72 -7.00
N VAL A 111 -1.60 -3.75 -7.82
CA VAL A 111 -2.88 -4.38 -7.49
C VAL A 111 -3.10 -5.55 -8.43
N PHE A 112 -3.26 -6.73 -7.85
CA PHE A 112 -3.41 -7.98 -8.59
C PHE A 112 -4.88 -8.32 -8.79
N PHE A 113 -5.25 -8.65 -10.02
CA PHE A 113 -6.59 -9.03 -10.41
C PHE A 113 -6.57 -10.37 -11.16
N ARG A 114 -7.64 -11.14 -10.99
CA ARG A 114 -7.91 -12.37 -11.74
C ARG A 114 -9.20 -12.17 -12.51
N ILE A 115 -9.18 -12.45 -13.81
CA ILE A 115 -10.42 -12.47 -14.60
C ILE A 115 -11.07 -13.82 -14.36
N GLY A 116 -12.14 -13.82 -13.56
CA GLY A 116 -12.97 -14.99 -13.34
C GLY A 116 -14.13 -15.00 -14.32
N THR A 117 -14.42 -16.15 -14.91
CA THR A 117 -15.73 -16.39 -15.53
C THR A 117 -16.71 -16.63 -14.40
N THR A 118 -17.53 -15.64 -14.06
CA THR A 118 -18.73 -15.89 -13.26
C THR A 118 -19.72 -16.68 -14.12
N LEU A 119 -19.51 -17.99 -14.19
CA LEU A 119 -20.54 -18.96 -14.55
C LEU A 119 -20.70 -19.85 -13.31
N PRO A 120 -21.68 -19.56 -12.43
CA PRO A 120 -22.20 -20.63 -11.58
C PRO A 120 -22.82 -21.66 -12.52
N SER A 121 -22.29 -22.89 -12.49
CA SER A 121 -22.96 -24.04 -13.10
C SER A 121 -23.94 -24.66 -12.14
#